data_AF-A0A7W0P8Q5-F1
#
_entry.id   AF-A0A7W0P8Q5-F1
#
_cell.length_a   1.000
_cell.length_b   1.000
_cell.length_c   1.000
_cell.angle_alpha   90.00
_cell.angle_beta   90.00
_cell.angle_gamma   90.00
#
_symmetry.space_group_name_H-M   'P 1'
#
loop_
_entity.id
_entity.type
_entity.pdbx_description
1 polymer ?
#
loop_
_entity_poly.entity_id
_entity_poly.type
_entity_poly.pdbx_seq_one_letter_code
_entity_poly.pdbx_strand_id
1 'polypeptide(L)'
;MRGAGRVTWVAVPLAGLLAAAGLASTATATVGAPSVARLSKEAYIKQGDAICQRAIADLRKLGRLYPARKAAAVGSRYLAIDRRTLAALRSLSAPPADRDRIRKLLALADTAINKGIVGVVAAARSGNKARYTAAVKKAQAMIDKAHASARAYGFSACARW
;
A
#
# COMPACT_ATOMS: atom_id res chain seq x y z
N MET A 1 22.53 15.49 -31.18
CA MET A 1 23.60 15.88 -30.25
C MET A 1 23.36 15.18 -28.92
N ARG A 2 24.18 14.19 -28.57
CA ARG A 2 24.04 13.35 -27.36
C ARG A 2 24.93 13.94 -26.26
N GLY A 3 24.33 14.44 -25.18
CA GLY A 3 25.05 14.89 -23.99
C GLY A 3 25.35 13.72 -23.06
N ALA A 4 26.61 13.34 -22.94
CA ALA A 4 27.09 12.34 -21.99
C ALA A 4 27.24 12.98 -20.60
N GLY A 5 26.27 12.75 -19.71
CA GLY A 5 26.37 13.14 -18.30
C GLY A 5 27.19 12.13 -17.52
N ARG A 6 28.34 12.57 -16.99
CA ARG A 6 29.23 11.77 -16.14
C ARG A 6 28.57 11.53 -14.78
N VAL A 7 28.40 10.27 -14.40
CA VAL A 7 27.93 9.86 -13.07
C VAL A 7 29.15 9.71 -12.16
N THR A 8 29.30 10.63 -11.21
CA THR A 8 30.30 10.55 -10.14
C THR A 8 29.78 9.68 -9.00
N TRP A 9 30.39 8.52 -8.81
CA TRP A 9 30.17 7.65 -7.65
C TRP A 9 30.97 8.17 -6.45
N VAL A 10 30.30 8.45 -5.34
CA VAL A 10 30.96 8.76 -4.06
C VAL A 10 31.12 7.45 -3.29
N ALA A 11 32.37 7.02 -3.12
CA ALA A 11 32.74 5.90 -2.27
C ALA A 11 32.58 6.31 -0.79
N VAL A 12 31.85 5.52 0.00
CA VAL A 12 31.76 5.67 1.46
C VAL A 12 32.78 4.70 2.07
N PRO A 13 33.72 5.19 2.91
CA PRO A 13 34.72 4.32 3.52
C PRO A 13 34.12 3.47 4.65
N LEU A 14 34.41 2.17 4.63
CA LEU A 14 34.37 1.32 5.82
C LEU A 14 35.50 1.79 6.76
N ALA A 15 35.13 2.20 7.98
CA ALA A 15 36.07 2.44 9.04
C ALA A 15 35.59 1.78 10.33
N GLY A 16 36.49 1.02 10.96
CA GLY A 16 36.59 1.01 12.42
C GLY A 16 36.11 -0.25 13.14
N LEU A 17 36.98 -1.27 13.17
CA LEU A 17 37.09 -2.26 14.23
C LEU A 17 37.54 -1.56 15.54
N LEU A 18 36.90 -1.80 16.68
CA LEU A 18 37.53 -1.64 18.00
C LEU A 18 36.80 -2.46 19.07
N ALA A 19 37.54 -3.43 19.62
CA ALA A 19 37.18 -4.29 20.73
C ALA A 19 37.48 -3.59 22.07
N ALA A 20 36.61 -3.79 23.07
CA ALA A 20 36.93 -3.56 24.47
C ALA A 20 36.19 -4.59 25.33
N ALA A 21 36.96 -5.42 26.03
CA ALA A 21 36.53 -6.29 27.10
C ALA A 21 36.30 -5.47 28.37
N GLY A 22 35.22 -5.73 29.12
CA GLY A 22 34.93 -5.01 30.36
C GLY A 22 33.68 -5.48 31.10
N LEU A 23 33.91 -6.26 32.15
CA LEU A 23 33.12 -6.52 33.37
C LEU A 23 31.60 -6.78 33.28
N ALA A 24 31.28 -7.96 33.81
CA ALA A 24 29.96 -8.42 34.19
C ALA A 24 29.24 -7.44 35.13
N SER A 25 28.11 -6.91 34.66
CA SER A 25 27.02 -6.44 35.49
C SER A 25 25.79 -7.23 35.08
N THR A 26 25.32 -8.13 35.94
CA THR A 26 24.02 -8.79 35.82
C THR A 26 22.93 -7.76 36.09
N ALA A 27 22.81 -6.78 35.19
CA ALA A 27 21.63 -5.94 35.10
C ALA A 27 20.53 -6.84 34.56
N THR A 28 19.58 -7.20 35.42
CA THR A 28 18.29 -7.74 35.05
C THR A 28 17.60 -6.69 34.18
N ALA A 29 17.95 -6.68 32.89
CA ALA A 29 17.28 -5.89 31.89
C ALA A 29 15.88 -6.47 31.81
N THR A 30 14.93 -5.85 32.53
CA THR A 30 13.53 -5.95 32.18
C THR A 30 13.46 -5.56 30.72
N VAL A 31 13.30 -6.55 29.85
CA VAL A 31 13.13 -6.38 28.41
C VAL A 31 11.77 -5.72 28.24
N GLY A 32 11.71 -4.41 28.53
CA GLY A 32 10.57 -3.57 28.24
C GLY A 32 10.42 -3.60 26.74
N ALA A 33 9.47 -4.39 26.26
CA ALA A 33 9.17 -4.49 24.84
C ALA A 33 9.08 -3.05 24.30
N PRO A 34 9.84 -2.70 23.25
CA PRO A 34 9.86 -1.34 22.74
C PRO A 34 8.42 -0.92 22.46
N SER A 35 7.92 0.06 23.23
CA SER A 35 6.57 0.54 23.02
C SER A 35 6.56 1.17 21.64
N VAL A 36 5.95 0.48 20.67
CA VAL A 36 5.86 0.99 19.30
C VAL A 36 5.15 2.34 19.39
N ALA A 37 5.90 3.41 19.13
CA ALA A 37 5.39 4.76 19.21
C ALA A 37 4.09 4.85 18.40
N ARG A 38 3.00 5.19 19.07
CA ARG A 38 1.68 5.27 18.43
C ARG A 38 1.63 6.55 17.62
N LEU A 39 1.19 6.45 16.37
CA LEU A 39 1.05 7.62 15.51
C LEU A 39 -0.11 8.49 16.00
N SER A 40 0.05 9.82 15.92
CA SER A 40 -1.11 10.72 15.94
C SER A 40 -1.98 10.47 14.70
N LYS A 41 -3.21 10.99 14.70
CA LYS A 41 -4.09 10.88 13.54
C LYS A 41 -3.48 11.52 12.30
N GLU A 42 -2.90 12.70 12.43
CA GLU A 42 -2.25 13.44 11.34
C GLU A 42 -1.05 12.67 10.79
N ALA A 43 -0.22 12.10 11.68
CA ALA A 43 0.92 11.28 11.27
C ALA A 43 0.47 10.00 10.55
N TYR A 44 -0.59 9.34 11.04
CA TYR A 44 -1.18 8.17 10.38
C TYR A 44 -1.72 8.52 9.00
N ILE A 45 -2.46 9.63 8.86
CA ILE A 45 -3.00 10.10 7.57
C ILE A 45 -1.85 10.40 6.59
N LYS A 46 -0.85 11.16 7.03
CA LYS A 46 0.32 11.51 6.20
C LYS A 46 1.06 10.27 5.68
N GLN A 47 1.30 9.29 6.55
CA GLN A 47 1.98 8.05 6.17
C GLN A 47 1.13 7.18 5.23
N GLY A 48 -0.17 7.04 5.52
CA GLY A 48 -1.08 6.29 4.66
C GLY A 48 -1.22 6.92 3.27
N ASP A 49 -1.34 8.24 3.18
CA ASP A 49 -1.38 8.94 1.89
C ASP A 49 -0.09 8.78 1.09
N ALA A 50 1.08 8.81 1.72
CA ALA A 50 2.35 8.52 1.04
C ALA A 50 2.43 7.08 0.50
N ILE A 51 1.82 6.10 1.19
CA ILE A 51 1.68 4.72 0.69
C ILE A 51 0.77 4.70 -0.54
N CYS A 52 -0.42 5.31 -0.46
CA CYS A 52 -1.39 5.35 -1.55
C CYS A 52 -0.88 6.12 -2.78
N GLN A 53 -0.14 7.22 -2.60
CA GLN A 53 0.48 7.96 -3.70
C GLN A 53 1.47 7.11 -4.51
N ARG A 54 2.31 6.31 -3.82
CA ARG A 54 3.23 5.38 -4.48
C ARG A 54 2.47 4.32 -5.27
N ALA A 55 1.41 3.77 -4.69
CA ALA A 55 0.53 2.81 -5.37
C ALA A 55 -0.10 3.42 -6.64
N ILE A 56 -0.67 4.62 -6.55
CA ILE A 56 -1.24 5.35 -7.69
C ILE A 56 -0.20 5.55 -8.80
N ALA A 57 1.03 5.93 -8.44
CA ALA A 57 2.11 6.10 -9.41
C ALA A 57 2.44 4.77 -10.12
N ASP A 58 2.49 3.66 -9.40
CA ASP A 58 2.73 2.33 -9.99
C ASP A 58 1.55 1.86 -10.86
N LEU A 59 0.31 2.04 -10.41
CA LEU A 59 -0.89 1.68 -11.18
C LEU A 59 -1.00 2.53 -12.46
N ARG A 60 -0.60 3.81 -12.42
CA ARG A 60 -0.55 4.68 -13.61
C ARG A 60 0.37 4.13 -14.70
N LYS A 61 1.49 3.49 -14.34
CA LYS A 61 2.40 2.84 -15.31
C LYS A 61 1.74 1.67 -16.04
N LEU A 62 0.80 0.97 -15.39
CA LEU A 62 0.01 -0.10 -16.01
C LEU A 62 -1.16 0.46 -16.84
N GLY A 63 -1.63 1.65 -16.47
CA GLY A 63 -2.79 2.31 -17.03
C GLY A 63 -4.11 1.64 -16.61
N ARG A 64 -5.21 2.05 -17.24
CA ARG A 64 -6.55 1.50 -16.94
C ARG A 64 -6.64 0.02 -17.32
N LEU A 65 -7.45 -0.74 -16.58
CA LEU A 65 -7.74 -2.16 -16.84
C LEU A 65 -8.66 -2.39 -18.05
N TYR A 66 -9.22 -1.35 -18.64
CA TYR A 66 -9.98 -1.43 -19.90
C TYR A 66 -9.04 -1.37 -21.11
N PRO A 67 -9.32 -2.11 -22.20
CA PRO A 67 -10.38 -3.11 -22.37
C PRO A 67 -10.07 -4.47 -21.71
N ALA A 68 -11.02 -5.42 -21.73
CA ALA A 68 -10.89 -6.74 -21.08
C ALA A 68 -9.56 -7.46 -21.38
N ARG A 69 -9.10 -7.46 -22.64
CA ARG A 69 -7.78 -8.03 -23.02
C ARG A 69 -6.62 -7.46 -22.20
N LYS A 70 -6.67 -6.16 -21.86
CA LYS A 70 -5.67 -5.50 -21.04
C LYS A 70 -5.78 -5.94 -19.58
N ALA A 71 -6.99 -5.97 -19.01
CA ALA A 71 -7.21 -6.54 -17.66
C ALA A 71 -6.67 -7.96 -17.54
N ALA A 72 -6.87 -8.82 -18.54
CA ALA A 72 -6.34 -10.17 -18.55
C ALA A 72 -4.80 -10.18 -18.53
N ALA A 73 -4.17 -9.31 -19.32
CA ALA A 73 -2.71 -9.24 -19.47
C ALA A 73 -1.97 -8.60 -18.28
N VAL A 74 -2.55 -7.58 -17.63
CA VAL A 74 -1.87 -6.84 -16.54
C VAL A 74 -2.48 -7.05 -15.16
N GLY A 75 -3.61 -7.75 -15.06
CA GLY A 75 -4.40 -7.88 -13.84
C GLY A 75 -3.63 -8.44 -12.63
N SER A 76 -2.73 -9.43 -12.84
CA SER A 76 -1.91 -9.96 -11.75
C SER A 76 -0.95 -8.90 -11.17
N ARG A 77 -0.34 -8.06 -12.03
CA ARG A 77 0.55 -6.98 -11.59
C ARG A 77 -0.21 -5.89 -10.86
N TYR A 78 -1.41 -5.56 -11.34
CA TYR A 78 -2.32 -4.62 -10.70
C TYR A 78 -2.68 -5.08 -9.27
N LEU A 79 -3.15 -6.33 -9.12
CA LEU A 79 -3.49 -6.92 -7.82
C LEU A 79 -2.29 -7.01 -6.87
N ALA A 80 -1.08 -7.26 -7.39
CA ALA A 80 0.13 -7.29 -6.57
C ALA A 80 0.44 -5.91 -5.95
N ILE A 81 0.28 -4.83 -6.72
CA ILE A 81 0.42 -3.45 -6.21
C ILE A 81 -0.62 -3.17 -5.14
N ASP A 82 -1.88 -3.52 -5.40
CA ASP A 82 -2.96 -3.23 -4.45
C ASP A 82 -2.79 -3.99 -3.13
N ARG A 83 -2.45 -5.27 -3.20
CA ARG A 83 -2.22 -6.10 -2.00
C ARG A 83 -1.03 -5.63 -1.19
N ARG A 84 0.06 -5.24 -1.86
CA ARG A 84 1.23 -4.67 -1.18
C ARG A 84 0.87 -3.35 -0.49
N THR A 85 0.08 -2.51 -1.15
CA THR A 85 -0.39 -1.23 -0.59
C THR A 85 -1.26 -1.46 0.64
N LEU A 86 -2.24 -2.39 0.56
CA LEU A 86 -3.08 -2.75 1.69
C LEU A 86 -2.28 -3.34 2.86
N ALA A 87 -1.29 -4.18 2.59
CA ALA A 87 -0.40 -4.72 3.62
C ALA A 87 0.40 -3.60 4.31
N ALA A 88 0.94 -2.65 3.55
CA ALA A 88 1.67 -1.50 4.10
C ALA A 88 0.77 -0.58 4.95
N LEU A 89 -0.49 -0.38 4.55
CA LEU A 89 -1.46 0.36 5.37
C LEU A 89 -1.78 -0.37 6.69
N ARG A 90 -1.90 -1.71 6.65
CA ARG A 90 -2.14 -2.54 7.84
C ARG A 90 -0.96 -2.56 8.80
N SER A 91 0.27 -2.37 8.31
CA SER A 91 1.46 -2.30 9.17
C SER A 91 1.61 -0.95 9.88
N LEU A 92 0.81 0.06 9.55
CA LEU A 92 0.82 1.33 10.28
C LEU A 92 0.16 1.16 11.65
N SER A 93 0.79 1.72 12.68
CA SER A 93 0.22 1.79 14.03
C SER A 93 -0.96 2.77 14.08
N ALA A 94 -2.17 2.24 13.95
CA ALA A 94 -3.41 3.02 14.04
C ALA A 94 -3.53 3.76 15.39
N PRO A 95 -3.93 5.05 15.39
CA PRO A 95 -4.24 5.78 16.61
C PRO A 95 -5.29 5.01 17.43
N PRO A 96 -5.10 4.84 18.76
CA PRO A 96 -5.99 4.02 19.59
C PRO A 96 -7.47 4.38 19.49
N ALA A 97 -7.78 5.68 19.48
CA ALA A 97 -9.14 6.20 19.38
C ALA A 97 -9.84 5.86 18.05
N ASP A 98 -9.06 5.59 17.00
CA ASP A 98 -9.56 5.39 15.63
C ASP A 98 -9.43 3.94 15.13
N ARG A 99 -8.93 3.01 15.95
CA ARG A 99 -8.59 1.64 15.53
C ARG A 99 -9.73 0.93 14.80
N ASP A 100 -10.94 0.97 15.35
CA ASP A 100 -12.06 0.26 14.75
C ASP A 100 -12.56 0.93 13.47
N ARG A 101 -12.48 2.26 13.40
CA ARG A 101 -12.79 3.01 12.19
C ARG A 101 -11.82 2.68 11.07
N ILE A 102 -10.52 2.66 11.36
CA ILE A 102 -9.46 2.25 10.43
C ILE A 102 -9.64 0.79 10.00
N ARG A 103 -9.94 -0.13 10.94
CA ARG A 103 -10.18 -1.54 10.63
C ARG A 103 -11.31 -1.71 9.63
N LYS A 104 -12.43 -1.01 9.81
CA LYS A 104 -13.57 -1.00 8.89
C LYS A 104 -13.19 -0.45 7.51
N LEU A 105 -12.43 0.65 7.46
CA LEU A 105 -11.90 1.20 6.22
C LEU A 105 -11.02 0.18 5.48
N LEU A 106 -10.05 -0.44 6.16
CA LEU A 106 -9.16 -1.43 5.55
C LEU A 106 -9.90 -2.70 5.10
N ALA A 107 -11.01 -3.06 5.76
CA ALA A 107 -11.87 -4.16 5.33
C ALA A 107 -12.66 -3.82 4.05
N LEU A 108 -13.07 -2.57 3.86
CA LEU A 108 -13.68 -2.11 2.60
C LEU A 108 -12.66 -2.15 1.45
N ALA A 109 -11.43 -1.68 1.69
CA ALA A 109 -10.34 -1.76 0.71
C ALA A 109 -10.03 -3.22 0.35
N ASP A 110 -9.93 -4.11 1.34
CA ASP A 110 -9.74 -5.55 1.11
C ASP A 110 -10.85 -6.15 0.24
N THR A 111 -12.10 -5.81 0.55
CA THR A 111 -13.27 -6.26 -0.23
C THR A 111 -13.21 -5.77 -1.67
N ALA A 112 -12.88 -4.49 -1.90
CA ALA A 112 -12.73 -3.93 -3.24
C ALA A 112 -11.64 -4.65 -4.04
N ILE A 113 -10.51 -4.98 -3.42
CA ILE A 113 -9.39 -5.68 -4.07
C ILE A 113 -9.73 -7.15 -4.32
N ASN A 114 -10.04 -7.90 -3.26
CA ASN A 114 -10.13 -9.36 -3.29
C ASN A 114 -11.45 -9.88 -3.87
N LYS A 115 -12.52 -9.07 -3.88
CA LYS A 115 -13.80 -9.43 -4.52
C LYS A 115 -14.04 -8.62 -5.79
N GLY A 116 -13.76 -7.31 -5.78
CA GLY A 116 -13.95 -6.43 -6.93
C GLY A 116 -12.92 -6.67 -8.03
N ILE A 117 -11.67 -6.25 -7.82
CA ILE A 117 -10.62 -6.30 -8.85
C ILE A 117 -10.29 -7.74 -9.26
N VAL A 118 -10.23 -8.69 -8.32
CA VAL A 118 -10.08 -10.11 -8.64
C VAL A 118 -11.20 -10.60 -9.58
N GLY A 119 -12.45 -10.21 -9.31
CA GLY A 119 -13.59 -10.54 -10.16
C GLY A 119 -13.48 -9.96 -11.57
N VAL A 120 -12.99 -8.72 -11.70
CA VAL A 120 -12.72 -8.08 -13.00
C VAL A 120 -11.66 -8.85 -13.79
N VAL A 121 -10.55 -9.22 -13.14
CA VAL A 121 -9.46 -9.97 -13.80
C VAL A 121 -9.90 -11.37 -14.21
N ALA A 122 -10.65 -12.07 -13.35
CA ALA A 122 -11.20 -13.39 -13.68
C ALA A 122 -12.18 -13.32 -14.87
N ALA A 123 -13.11 -12.35 -14.83
CA ALA A 123 -14.06 -12.15 -15.93
C ALA A 123 -13.36 -11.76 -17.24
N ALA A 124 -12.31 -10.94 -17.17
CA ALA A 124 -11.49 -10.57 -18.33
C ALA A 124 -10.82 -11.79 -18.97
N ARG A 125 -10.25 -12.69 -18.17
CA ARG A 125 -9.60 -13.93 -18.65
C ARG A 125 -10.57 -14.90 -19.30
N SER A 126 -11.84 -14.88 -18.89
CA SER A 126 -12.88 -15.73 -19.49
C SER A 126 -13.31 -15.31 -20.90
N GLY A 127 -12.89 -14.14 -21.40
CA GLY A 127 -13.30 -13.61 -22.70
C GLY A 127 -14.77 -13.13 -22.78
N ASN A 128 -15.58 -13.36 -21.75
CA ASN A 128 -16.98 -12.96 -21.72
C ASN A 128 -17.14 -11.45 -21.44
N LYS A 129 -17.41 -10.67 -22.50
CA LYS A 129 -17.57 -9.20 -22.43
C LYS A 129 -18.68 -8.75 -21.47
N ALA A 130 -19.82 -9.47 -21.44
CA ALA A 130 -20.94 -9.13 -20.56
C ALA A 130 -20.56 -9.33 -19.08
N ARG A 131 -19.92 -10.47 -18.75
CA ARG A 131 -19.40 -10.73 -17.41
C ARG A 131 -18.34 -9.73 -17.00
N TYR A 132 -17.41 -9.37 -17.89
CA TYR A 132 -16.40 -8.35 -17.61
C TYR A 132 -17.04 -7.00 -17.28
N THR A 133 -18.03 -6.56 -18.07
CA THR A 133 -18.73 -5.28 -17.85
C THR A 133 -19.47 -5.27 -16.52
N ALA A 134 -20.17 -6.36 -16.18
CA ALA A 134 -20.84 -6.50 -14.89
C ALA A 134 -19.85 -6.50 -13.72
N ALA A 135 -18.71 -7.19 -13.86
CA ALA A 135 -17.66 -7.22 -12.85
C ALA A 135 -17.05 -5.83 -12.62
N VAL A 136 -16.81 -5.05 -13.68
CA VAL A 136 -16.29 -3.67 -13.58
C VAL A 136 -17.26 -2.78 -12.81
N LYS A 137 -18.57 -2.82 -13.12
CA LYS A 137 -19.58 -2.05 -12.38
C LYS A 137 -19.60 -2.41 -10.90
N LYS A 138 -19.57 -3.70 -10.59
CA LYS A 138 -19.54 -4.20 -9.21
C LYS A 138 -18.27 -3.76 -8.46
N ALA A 139 -17.11 -3.86 -9.12
CA ALA A 139 -15.84 -3.43 -8.54
C ALA A 139 -15.82 -1.91 -8.28
N GLN A 140 -16.31 -1.10 -9.22
CA GLN A 140 -16.39 0.35 -9.06
C GLN A 140 -17.21 0.74 -7.83
N ALA A 141 -18.39 0.12 -7.63
CA ALA A 141 -19.20 0.38 -6.45
C ALA A 141 -18.51 0.03 -5.13
N MET A 142 -17.63 -0.98 -5.11
CA MET A 142 -16.84 -1.33 -3.93
C MET A 142 -15.70 -0.33 -3.70
N ILE A 143 -15.02 0.09 -4.77
CA ILE A 143 -13.97 1.11 -4.75
C ILE A 143 -14.54 2.43 -4.24
N ASP A 144 -15.69 2.87 -4.76
CA ASP A 144 -16.35 4.12 -4.36
C ASP A 144 -16.68 4.13 -2.86
N LYS A 145 -17.14 2.99 -2.31
CA LYS A 145 -17.37 2.84 -0.87
C LYS A 145 -16.08 2.94 -0.05
N ALA A 146 -15.00 2.30 -0.52
CA ALA A 146 -13.70 2.41 0.14
C ALA A 146 -13.14 3.85 0.09
N HIS A 147 -13.24 4.51 -1.06
CA HIS A 147 -12.84 5.90 -1.27
C HIS A 147 -13.64 6.87 -0.42
N ALA A 148 -14.97 6.70 -0.34
CA ALA A 148 -15.81 7.51 0.53
C ALA A 148 -15.41 7.37 2.01
N SER A 149 -15.15 6.14 2.47
CA SER A 149 -14.67 5.89 3.84
C SER A 149 -13.31 6.53 4.11
N ALA A 150 -12.38 6.44 3.13
CA ALA A 150 -11.07 7.07 3.22
C ALA A 150 -11.16 8.61 3.29
N ARG A 151 -11.99 9.24 2.44
CA ARG A 151 -12.26 10.69 2.51
C ARG A 151 -12.83 11.10 3.85
N ALA A 152 -13.82 10.37 4.35
CA ALA A 152 -14.46 10.66 5.63
C ALA A 152 -13.46 10.59 6.80
N TYR A 153 -12.43 9.74 6.70
CA TYR A 153 -11.36 9.66 7.71
C TYR A 153 -10.34 10.80 7.63
N GLY A 154 -10.18 11.41 6.45
CA GLY A 154 -9.24 12.51 6.18
C GLY A 154 -8.11 12.17 5.20
N PHE A 155 -8.12 10.98 4.58
CA PHE A 155 -7.16 10.65 3.53
C PHE A 155 -7.47 11.39 2.22
N SER A 156 -6.45 11.93 1.57
CA SER A 156 -6.56 12.58 0.26
C SER A 156 -6.14 11.66 -0.87
N ALA A 157 -5.03 10.96 -0.73
CA ALA A 157 -4.52 10.06 -1.76
C ALA A 157 -5.18 8.68 -1.69
N CYS A 158 -5.40 8.11 -0.51
CA CYS A 158 -6.09 6.82 -0.41
C CYS A 158 -7.56 6.89 -0.86
N ALA A 159 -8.14 8.08 -0.85
CA ALA A 159 -9.47 8.38 -1.36
C ALA A 159 -9.61 8.28 -2.89
N ARG A 160 -8.52 8.04 -3.61
CA ARG A 160 -8.46 7.98 -5.07
C ARG A 160 -7.52 6.87 -5.58
N TRP A 161 -7.12 5.96 -4.70
CA TRP A 161 -6.25 4.82 -5.01
C TRP A 161 -7.06 3.70 -5.66
#